data_AF-A0A350THH4-F1
#
_entry.id   AF-A0A350THH4-F1
#
_cell.length_a   1.000
_cell.length_b   1.000
_cell.length_c   1.000
_cell.angle_alpha   90.00
_cell.angle_beta   90.00
_cell.angle_gamma   90.00
#
_symmetry.space_group_name_H-M   'P 1'
#
loop_
_entity.id
_entity.type
_entity.pdbx_description
1 polymer ?
#
loop_
_entity_poly.entity_id
_entity_poly.type
_entity_poly.pdbx_seq_one_letter_code
_entity_poly.pdbx_strand_id
1 'polypeptide(L)'
;MGLRRSLRRRDQQKINRRRTNMKMTKKITALLLALVMALSLSTMAFANGTTTTTTGKVTRTTVNSIDAVSSITIGGTTAYYEKDSNTGDQIYIRAMVAGGTENGLKSTNVVINLSNAGATINGDLSFTGAGNVRTATNVNLLNKVYTVIISTSEGGVTTSKTYKLAAGLPNGAVAIASGDPLRISTLQFGDVEATFTATNAQNPLMGNTVSNTDGKWTFVSYKATATMDSVISNRTAVPAYIEVPTGTTVSGGCLGETTVSGEAEVTLNLSDGTPFVNVTKGSETRKYFVFATDPGTFTVKYGIDFTEAMADSHYTGTVKTAVDTLNTQAKEFFGITDGHAYGERVVNSGETVMDIMHKFAVKYSYTSEVPEGCTYMATLNGIGEFTFGQYSGWMYTDGPTWVNGAADYTKWNTPAVGGASYTLSAGDEICWFICCNYMHHPWG
;
A
#
# COMPACT_ATOMS: atom_id res chain seq x y z
N MET A 1 0.28 40.31 54.75
CA MET A 1 -0.49 39.12 54.27
C MET A 1 -0.88 39.15 52.77
N GLY A 2 -1.00 40.32 52.12
CA GLY A 2 -1.45 40.43 50.72
C GLY A 2 -0.47 39.95 49.63
N LEU A 3 0.85 40.12 49.83
CA LEU A 3 1.85 39.74 48.82
C LEU A 3 1.92 38.22 48.55
N ARG A 4 1.78 37.39 49.60
CA ARG A 4 1.80 35.92 49.48
C ARG A 4 0.57 35.36 48.74
N ARG A 5 -0.59 36.02 48.81
CA ARG A 5 -1.80 35.63 48.05
C ARG A 5 -1.71 35.99 46.57
N SER A 6 -1.08 37.11 46.24
CA SER A 6 -0.84 37.56 44.85
C SER A 6 0.11 36.62 44.09
N LEU A 7 1.20 36.18 44.73
CA LEU A 7 2.16 35.25 44.13
C LEU A 7 1.53 33.88 43.84
N ARG A 8 0.78 33.29 44.79
CA ARG A 8 0.08 32.00 44.58
C ARG A 8 -0.90 32.04 43.41
N ARG A 9 -1.62 33.16 43.19
CA ARG A 9 -2.55 33.28 42.07
C ARG A 9 -1.84 33.31 40.71
N ARG A 10 -0.69 33.97 40.61
CA ARG A 10 0.10 34.01 39.36
C ARG A 10 0.69 32.64 39.01
N ASP A 11 1.14 31.90 40.02
CA ASP A 11 1.70 30.55 39.81
C ASP A 11 0.62 29.56 39.39
N GLN A 12 -0.58 29.61 40.00
CA GLN A 12 -1.72 28.80 39.59
C GLN A 12 -2.12 29.06 38.14
N GLN A 13 -2.10 30.32 37.71
CA GLN A 13 -2.47 30.72 36.36
C GLN A 13 -1.43 30.30 35.32
N LYS A 14 -0.13 30.33 35.67
CA LYS A 14 0.96 29.75 34.86
C LYS A 14 0.84 28.23 34.74
N ILE A 15 0.51 27.53 35.82
CA ILE A 15 0.31 26.07 35.81
C ILE A 15 -0.88 25.70 34.93
N ASN A 16 -1.99 26.44 35.04
CA ASN A 16 -3.18 26.20 34.23
C ASN A 16 -2.92 26.50 32.75
N ARG A 17 -2.23 27.60 32.41
CA ARG A 17 -1.81 27.88 31.02
C ARG A 17 -0.86 26.80 30.48
N ARG A 18 0.10 26.31 31.29
CA ARG A 18 0.99 25.20 30.91
C ARG A 18 0.22 23.90 30.69
N ARG A 19 -0.78 23.58 31.53
CA ARG A 19 -1.65 22.41 31.35
C ARG A 19 -2.50 22.50 30.10
N THR A 20 -3.08 23.66 29.80
CA THR A 20 -3.87 23.86 28.58
C THR A 20 -3.00 23.79 27.34
N ASN A 21 -1.81 24.41 27.37
CA ASN A 21 -0.83 24.32 26.28
C ASN A 21 -0.36 22.87 26.11
N MET A 22 -0.02 22.14 27.18
CA MET A 22 0.31 20.71 27.10
C MET A 22 -0.82 19.86 26.53
N LYS A 23 -2.09 20.12 26.89
CA LYS A 23 -3.24 19.41 26.32
C LYS A 23 -3.38 19.69 24.82
N MET A 24 -3.19 20.94 24.39
CA MET A 24 -3.24 21.31 22.96
C MET A 24 -2.05 20.73 22.19
N THR A 25 -0.83 20.80 22.73
CA THR A 25 0.37 20.20 22.11
C THR A 25 0.23 18.69 22.02
N LYS A 26 -0.24 17.99 23.07
CA LYS A 26 -0.52 16.55 23.00
C LYS A 26 -1.57 16.19 21.95
N LYS A 27 -2.64 16.98 21.82
CA LYS A 27 -3.65 16.80 20.77
C LYS A 27 -3.07 17.02 19.37
N ILE A 28 -2.25 18.05 19.18
CA ILE A 28 -1.62 18.37 17.88
C ILE A 28 -0.55 17.34 17.51
N THR A 29 0.27 16.89 18.47
CA THR A 29 1.27 15.83 18.27
C THR A 29 0.61 14.49 18.01
N ALA A 30 -0.49 14.16 18.70
CA ALA A 30 -1.28 12.97 18.40
C ALA A 30 -1.93 13.04 17.01
N LEU A 31 -2.42 14.22 16.60
CA LEU A 31 -2.94 14.43 15.25
C LEU A 31 -1.84 14.29 14.18
N LEU A 32 -0.65 14.82 14.44
CA LEU A 32 0.51 14.71 13.55
C LEU A 32 1.02 13.27 13.47
N LEU A 33 1.06 12.52 14.58
CA LEU A 33 1.37 11.09 14.55
C LEU A 33 0.27 10.28 13.85
N ALA A 34 -1.00 10.59 14.08
CA ALA A 34 -2.11 9.93 13.37
C ALA A 34 -2.06 10.23 11.85
N LEU A 35 -1.69 11.45 11.47
CA LEU A 35 -1.49 11.84 10.07
C LEU A 35 -0.26 11.15 9.48
N VAL A 36 0.87 11.08 10.19
CA VAL A 36 2.09 10.36 9.76
C VAL A 36 1.82 8.86 9.65
N MET A 37 1.04 8.27 10.55
CA MET A 37 0.58 6.88 10.45
C MET A 37 -0.37 6.70 9.26
N ALA A 38 -1.30 7.63 9.01
CA ALA A 38 -2.18 7.64 7.83
C ALA A 38 -1.41 7.77 6.50
N LEU A 39 -0.27 8.47 6.50
CA LEU A 39 0.64 8.60 5.36
C LEU A 39 1.65 7.43 5.23
N SER A 40 2.00 6.74 6.32
CA SER A 40 2.89 5.56 6.30
C SER A 40 2.18 4.25 5.97
N LEU A 41 0.84 4.26 6.02
CA LEU A 41 -0.08 3.15 5.73
C LEU A 41 -0.13 2.72 4.23
N SER A 42 0.84 3.14 3.43
CA SER A 42 0.78 3.09 1.97
C SER A 42 1.61 1.95 1.34
N THR A 43 1.39 0.69 1.70
CA THR A 43 1.79 -0.47 0.85
C THR A 43 0.89 -1.70 1.08
N MET A 44 -0.37 -1.65 0.64
CA MET A 44 -1.17 -2.87 0.39
C MET A 44 -1.70 -2.81 -1.04
N ALA A 45 -0.81 -2.58 -1.99
CA ALA A 45 -1.05 -2.83 -3.40
C ALA A 45 0.32 -3.17 -3.98
N PHE A 46 0.64 -4.45 -4.13
CA PHE A 46 1.68 -4.80 -5.06
C PHE A 46 1.02 -4.66 -6.43
N ALA A 47 1.35 -3.58 -7.16
CA ALA A 47 1.32 -3.69 -8.60
C ALA A 47 2.21 -4.89 -8.91
N ASN A 48 1.62 -5.98 -9.41
CA ASN A 48 2.35 -7.16 -9.86
C ASN A 48 3.27 -6.71 -11.01
N GLY A 49 4.40 -6.14 -10.64
CA GLY A 49 5.51 -5.85 -11.51
C GLY A 49 6.27 -7.14 -11.63
N THR A 50 5.88 -7.95 -12.62
CA THR A 50 6.64 -9.07 -13.16
C THR A 50 6.95 -10.19 -12.15
N THR A 51 6.27 -11.32 -12.35
CA THR A 51 6.73 -12.63 -11.87
C THR A 51 8.23 -12.79 -12.13
N THR A 52 8.93 -13.11 -11.07
CA THR A 52 10.23 -13.77 -10.99
C THR A 52 10.39 -14.88 -12.05
N THR A 53 10.99 -14.55 -13.18
CA THR A 53 11.93 -15.44 -13.88
C THR A 53 13.01 -14.56 -14.54
N THR A 54 14.24 -15.02 -14.49
CA THR A 54 15.47 -14.37 -14.97
C THR A 54 15.55 -14.26 -16.51
N THR A 55 14.43 -13.99 -17.18
CA THR A 55 14.34 -13.82 -18.63
C THR A 55 13.48 -12.61 -18.98
N GLY A 56 14.11 -11.45 -19.21
CA GLY A 56 13.49 -10.32 -19.94
C GLY A 56 12.99 -9.14 -19.09
N LYS A 57 13.89 -8.31 -18.57
CA LYS A 57 13.53 -6.96 -18.10
C LYS A 57 13.00 -6.13 -19.28
N VAL A 58 11.75 -5.67 -19.22
CA VAL A 58 11.19 -4.75 -20.22
C VAL A 58 11.88 -3.40 -20.08
N THR A 59 12.59 -2.98 -21.12
CA THR A 59 13.24 -1.68 -21.18
C THR A 59 12.31 -0.68 -21.84
N ARG A 60 12.21 0.53 -21.28
CA ARG A 60 11.40 1.63 -21.82
C ARG A 60 12.29 2.65 -22.50
N THR A 61 11.95 3.00 -23.74
CA THR A 61 12.69 4.00 -24.52
C THR A 61 11.80 5.18 -24.81
N THR A 62 12.21 6.38 -24.39
CA THR A 62 11.49 7.62 -24.64
C THR A 62 11.38 7.89 -26.14
N VAL A 63 10.20 8.32 -26.56
CA VAL A 63 9.93 8.88 -27.88
C VAL A 63 9.70 10.38 -27.70
N ASN A 64 10.52 11.21 -28.35
CA ASN A 64 10.51 12.66 -28.10
C ASN A 64 9.31 13.38 -28.73
N SER A 65 8.75 12.84 -29.80
CA SER A 65 7.64 13.46 -30.52
C SER A 65 6.78 12.46 -31.29
N ILE A 66 5.55 12.88 -31.55
CA ILE A 66 4.62 12.22 -32.45
C ILE A 66 4.42 13.15 -33.65
N ASP A 67 4.50 12.60 -34.85
CA ASP A 67 4.33 13.39 -36.07
C ASP A 67 2.95 14.08 -36.11
N ALA A 68 2.91 15.30 -36.61
CA ALA A 68 1.77 16.21 -36.61
C ALA A 68 1.10 16.51 -35.25
N VAL A 69 1.73 16.15 -34.12
CA VAL A 69 1.23 16.43 -32.76
C VAL A 69 2.20 17.33 -32.01
N SER A 70 1.68 18.44 -31.48
CA SER A 70 2.42 19.35 -30.60
C SER A 70 2.40 18.90 -29.13
N SER A 71 1.26 18.42 -28.65
CA SER A 71 1.11 17.88 -27.29
C SER A 71 -0.15 17.05 -27.15
N ILE A 72 -0.16 16.17 -26.17
CA ILE A 72 -1.34 15.45 -25.72
C ILE A 72 -1.49 15.68 -24.23
N THR A 73 -2.69 16.03 -23.78
CA THR A 73 -3.01 16.09 -22.35
C THR A 73 -4.14 15.13 -21.99
N ILE A 74 -4.02 14.52 -20.82
CA ILE A 74 -4.99 13.58 -20.27
C ILE A 74 -5.34 14.07 -18.87
N GLY A 75 -6.59 14.47 -18.67
CA GLY A 75 -7.03 15.06 -17.40
C GLY A 75 -6.24 16.32 -17.04
N GLY A 76 -5.80 17.09 -18.05
CA GLY A 76 -4.93 18.26 -17.87
C GLY A 76 -3.44 17.95 -17.67
N THR A 77 -3.05 16.67 -17.53
CA THR A 77 -1.65 16.26 -17.42
C THR A 77 -1.04 16.02 -18.79
N THR A 78 0.14 16.59 -19.07
CA THR A 78 0.89 16.31 -20.30
C THR A 78 1.30 14.85 -20.37
N ALA A 79 0.95 14.19 -21.48
CA ALA A 79 1.36 12.82 -21.74
C ALA A 79 2.84 12.74 -22.16
N TYR A 80 3.44 11.59 -21.91
CA TYR A 80 4.77 11.20 -22.38
C TYR A 80 4.66 9.98 -23.28
N TYR A 81 5.69 9.77 -24.11
CA TYR A 81 5.67 8.74 -25.15
C TYR A 81 6.84 7.78 -24.97
N GLU A 82 6.57 6.47 -25.02
CA GLU A 82 7.58 5.45 -24.80
C GLU A 82 7.34 4.24 -25.71
N LYS A 83 8.41 3.48 -26.00
CA LYS A 83 8.35 2.11 -26.50
C LYS A 83 8.75 1.15 -25.39
N ASP A 84 8.10 -0.01 -25.34
CA ASP A 84 8.47 -1.10 -24.44
C ASP A 84 9.14 -2.22 -25.25
N SER A 85 10.31 -2.70 -24.81
CA SER A 85 11.15 -3.63 -25.57
C SER A 85 10.51 -4.97 -25.92
N ASN A 86 9.42 -5.36 -25.23
CA ASN A 86 8.69 -6.59 -25.46
C ASN A 86 7.49 -6.44 -26.43
N THR A 87 7.29 -5.26 -27.02
CA THR A 87 6.15 -4.96 -27.90
C THR A 87 6.54 -4.42 -29.27
N GLY A 88 7.81 -4.64 -29.65
CA GLY A 88 8.35 -4.20 -30.93
C GLY A 88 8.33 -2.67 -31.07
N ASP A 89 7.72 -2.18 -32.16
CA ASP A 89 7.67 -0.76 -32.49
C ASP A 89 6.47 0.01 -31.94
N GLN A 90 5.64 -0.62 -31.11
CA GLN A 90 4.48 0.02 -30.51
C GLN A 90 4.89 1.22 -29.66
N ILE A 91 4.29 2.38 -29.94
CA ILE A 91 4.44 3.59 -29.13
C ILE A 91 3.23 3.72 -28.22
N TYR A 92 3.52 3.91 -26.93
CA TYR A 92 2.53 4.18 -25.90
C TYR A 92 2.44 5.69 -25.63
N ILE A 93 1.23 6.21 -25.55
CA ILE A 93 0.90 7.54 -25.05
C ILE A 93 0.45 7.35 -23.60
N ARG A 94 1.26 7.80 -22.65
CA ARG A 94 1.04 7.56 -21.21
C ARG A 94 0.88 8.87 -20.47
N ALA A 95 0.00 8.91 -19.48
CA ALA A 95 -0.07 10.03 -18.54
C ALA A 95 -0.19 9.55 -17.09
N MET A 96 0.54 10.25 -16.21
CA MET A 96 0.48 10.05 -14.77
C MET A 96 -0.34 11.20 -14.16
N VAL A 97 -1.65 11.00 -13.97
CA VAL A 97 -2.58 12.10 -13.62
C VAL A 97 -2.40 12.50 -12.15
N ALA A 98 -1.46 13.41 -11.91
CA ALA A 98 -1.13 13.89 -10.57
C ALA A 98 -2.31 14.66 -9.96
N GLY A 99 -2.60 14.40 -8.67
CA GLY A 99 -3.78 14.95 -7.99
C GLY A 99 -5.11 14.36 -8.45
N GLY A 100 -5.10 13.35 -9.33
CA GLY A 100 -6.28 12.61 -9.75
C GLY A 100 -6.81 11.64 -8.69
N THR A 101 -7.96 11.05 -8.97
CA THR A 101 -8.60 9.99 -8.17
C THR A 101 -8.93 8.80 -9.05
N GLU A 102 -9.12 7.61 -8.48
CA GLU A 102 -9.53 6.42 -9.23
C GLU A 102 -10.84 6.67 -9.99
N ASN A 103 -11.84 7.25 -9.31
CA ASN A 103 -13.12 7.59 -9.94
C ASN A 103 -12.96 8.67 -11.01
N GLY A 104 -12.05 9.63 -10.83
CA GLY A 104 -11.73 10.65 -11.84
C GLY A 104 -11.20 10.05 -13.15
N LEU A 105 -10.39 9.00 -13.07
CA LEU A 105 -9.91 8.29 -14.27
C LEU A 105 -11.05 7.66 -15.09
N LYS A 106 -12.22 7.40 -14.50
CA LYS A 106 -13.37 6.83 -15.22
C LYS A 106 -14.09 7.83 -16.13
N SER A 107 -13.82 9.13 -15.96
CA SER A 107 -14.43 10.20 -16.74
C SER A 107 -13.42 11.34 -16.95
N THR A 108 -12.44 11.09 -17.80
CA THR A 108 -11.34 12.03 -18.07
C THR A 108 -11.40 12.54 -19.52
N ASN A 109 -10.98 13.79 -19.73
CA ASN A 109 -10.81 14.34 -21.07
C ASN A 109 -9.42 14.01 -21.62
N VAL A 110 -9.36 13.61 -22.89
CA VAL A 110 -8.14 13.46 -23.68
C VAL A 110 -8.11 14.57 -24.73
N VAL A 111 -7.09 15.43 -24.70
CA VAL A 111 -6.91 16.53 -25.65
C VAL A 111 -5.65 16.29 -26.46
N ILE A 112 -5.78 16.31 -27.78
CA ILE A 112 -4.66 16.24 -28.72
C ILE A 112 -4.56 17.59 -29.41
N ASN A 113 -3.40 18.24 -29.24
CA ASN A 113 -3.05 19.48 -29.93
C ASN A 113 -2.18 19.14 -31.13
N LEU A 114 -2.72 19.25 -32.33
CA LEU A 114 -2.04 19.03 -33.59
C LEU A 114 -1.10 20.20 -33.92
N SER A 115 0.07 19.90 -34.49
CA SER A 115 0.93 20.91 -35.12
C SER A 115 0.53 21.18 -36.57
N ASN A 116 -0.24 20.28 -37.19
CA ASN A 116 -0.81 20.42 -38.52
C ASN A 116 -2.33 20.14 -38.49
N ALA A 117 -3.15 21.16 -38.81
CA ALA A 117 -4.61 21.05 -38.82
C ALA A 117 -5.17 20.00 -39.79
N GLY A 118 -4.40 19.66 -40.83
CA GLY A 118 -4.78 18.66 -41.84
C GLY A 118 -4.60 17.21 -41.38
N ALA A 119 -3.96 16.98 -40.23
CA ALA A 119 -3.86 15.64 -39.65
C ALA A 119 -5.23 15.16 -39.16
N THR A 120 -5.48 13.86 -39.33
CA THR A 120 -6.72 13.21 -38.88
C THR A 120 -6.44 12.28 -37.71
N ILE A 121 -7.42 12.13 -36.82
CA ILE A 121 -7.35 11.28 -35.64
C ILE A 121 -8.51 10.29 -35.68
N ASN A 122 -8.18 9.00 -35.65
CA ASN A 122 -9.12 7.88 -35.64
C ASN A 122 -8.77 6.91 -34.49
N GLY A 123 -9.52 5.82 -34.34
CA GLY A 123 -9.26 4.76 -33.37
C GLY A 123 -10.47 4.47 -32.48
N ASP A 124 -10.21 4.07 -31.25
CA ASP A 124 -11.23 3.62 -30.30
C ASP A 124 -11.99 4.80 -29.64
N LEU A 125 -11.40 6.00 -29.67
CA LEU A 125 -11.97 7.20 -29.07
C LEU A 125 -12.58 8.13 -30.13
N SER A 126 -13.76 8.67 -29.81
CA SER A 126 -14.40 9.70 -30.63
C SER A 126 -13.89 11.09 -30.24
N PHE A 127 -13.12 11.70 -31.13
CA PHE A 127 -12.62 13.06 -30.95
C PHE A 127 -13.52 14.09 -31.64
N THR A 128 -13.75 15.21 -30.96
CA THR A 128 -14.48 16.37 -31.48
C THR A 128 -13.58 17.61 -31.48
N GLY A 129 -13.95 18.67 -32.20
CA GLY A 129 -13.17 19.91 -32.30
C GLY A 129 -12.72 20.23 -33.72
N ALA A 130 -12.15 21.42 -33.91
CA ALA A 130 -11.73 21.95 -35.21
C ALA A 130 -10.32 22.57 -35.14
N GLY A 131 -9.71 22.80 -36.30
CA GLY A 131 -8.36 23.38 -36.39
C GLY A 131 -7.30 22.46 -35.78
N ASN A 132 -6.55 22.96 -34.80
CA ASN A 132 -5.44 22.23 -34.17
C ASN A 132 -5.81 21.48 -32.89
N VAL A 133 -7.02 21.63 -32.35
CA VAL A 133 -7.39 21.00 -31.08
C VAL A 133 -8.46 19.94 -31.30
N ARG A 134 -8.24 18.75 -30.73
CA ARG A 134 -9.18 17.63 -30.75
C ARG A 134 -9.38 17.11 -29.33
N THR A 135 -10.62 16.86 -28.93
CA THR A 135 -10.94 16.41 -27.58
C THR A 135 -11.91 15.23 -27.60
N ALA A 136 -11.53 14.17 -26.90
CA ALA A 136 -12.44 13.11 -26.47
C ALA A 136 -12.82 13.38 -25.01
N THR A 137 -14.11 13.44 -24.72
CA THR A 137 -14.63 13.73 -23.37
C THR A 137 -15.16 12.47 -22.71
N ASN A 138 -15.21 12.48 -21.36
CA ASN A 138 -15.77 11.39 -20.55
C ASN A 138 -15.17 10.00 -20.87
N VAL A 139 -13.86 9.95 -21.11
CA VAL A 139 -13.14 8.71 -21.40
C VAL A 139 -12.84 7.97 -20.10
N ASN A 140 -13.16 6.68 -20.06
CA ASN A 140 -12.82 5.81 -18.94
C ASN A 140 -11.42 5.22 -19.13
N LEU A 141 -10.42 5.81 -18.49
CA LEU A 141 -9.01 5.43 -18.59
C LEU A 141 -8.54 4.51 -17.45
N LEU A 142 -9.38 4.24 -16.45
CA LEU A 142 -9.00 3.38 -15.33
C LEU A 142 -8.73 1.96 -15.83
N ASN A 143 -7.45 1.57 -15.84
CA ASN A 143 -6.99 0.25 -16.30
C ASN A 143 -7.52 -0.12 -17.70
N LYS A 144 -7.66 0.89 -18.57
CA LYS A 144 -8.12 0.74 -19.95
C LYS A 144 -7.13 1.35 -20.92
N VAL A 145 -6.90 0.63 -22.02
CA VAL A 145 -6.04 1.06 -23.12
C VAL A 145 -6.89 1.31 -24.34
N TYR A 146 -6.58 2.40 -25.03
CA TYR A 146 -7.27 2.80 -26.26
C TYR A 146 -6.29 2.88 -27.42
N THR A 147 -6.76 2.49 -28.59
CA THR A 147 -6.06 2.65 -29.85
C THR A 147 -6.32 4.06 -30.38
N VAL A 148 -5.26 4.80 -30.68
CA VAL A 148 -5.34 6.10 -31.34
C VAL A 148 -4.53 6.00 -32.63
N ILE A 149 -5.12 6.38 -33.75
CA ILE A 149 -4.48 6.38 -35.07
C ILE A 149 -4.36 7.83 -35.51
N ILE A 150 -3.15 8.28 -35.78
CA ILE A 150 -2.91 9.63 -36.32
C ILE A 150 -2.42 9.46 -37.75
N SER A 151 -3.05 10.18 -38.67
CA SER A 151 -2.72 10.13 -40.08
C SER A 151 -2.41 11.52 -40.63
N THR A 152 -1.36 11.61 -41.44
CA THR A 152 -0.97 12.82 -42.18
C THR A 152 -1.04 12.54 -43.67
N SER A 153 -1.43 13.55 -44.45
CA SER A 153 -1.46 13.47 -45.90
C SER A 153 -0.60 14.58 -46.47
N GLU A 154 0.49 14.21 -47.15
CA GLU A 154 1.39 15.15 -47.79
C GLU A 154 1.71 14.66 -49.21
N GLY A 155 1.63 15.55 -50.21
CA GLY A 155 1.90 15.19 -51.60
C GLY A 155 1.00 14.08 -52.19
N GLY A 156 -0.21 13.88 -51.64
CA GLY A 156 -1.13 12.82 -52.04
C GLY A 156 -0.86 11.45 -51.41
N VAL A 157 0.16 11.33 -50.55
CA VAL A 157 0.47 10.11 -49.80
C VAL A 157 -0.06 10.26 -48.38
N THR A 158 -0.81 9.27 -47.90
CA THR A 158 -1.28 9.22 -46.51
C THR A 158 -0.45 8.25 -45.70
N THR A 159 0.16 8.71 -44.63
CA THR A 159 0.82 7.87 -43.63
C THR A 159 -0.06 7.79 -42.39
N SER A 160 -0.16 6.60 -41.81
CA SER A 160 -0.98 6.35 -40.62
C SER A 160 -0.15 5.61 -39.60
N LYS A 161 -0.20 6.04 -38.33
CA LYS A 161 0.51 5.38 -37.24
C LYS A 161 -0.41 5.12 -36.06
N THR A 162 -0.28 3.93 -35.50
CA THR A 162 -1.11 3.44 -34.40
C THR A 162 -0.39 3.57 -33.08
N TYR A 163 -1.08 4.12 -32.08
CA TYR A 163 -0.62 4.36 -30.73
C TYR A 163 -1.54 3.68 -29.72
N LYS A 164 -0.98 3.35 -28.55
CA LYS A 164 -1.74 2.84 -27.41
C LYS A 164 -1.76 3.88 -26.30
N LEU A 165 -2.94 4.43 -26.03
CA LEU A 165 -3.18 5.47 -25.04
C LEU A 165 -3.66 4.85 -23.72
N ALA A 166 -2.99 5.19 -22.62
CA ALA A 166 -3.35 4.75 -21.28
C ALA A 166 -2.98 5.83 -20.24
N ALA A 167 -3.64 5.80 -19.09
CA ALA A 167 -3.32 6.69 -17.99
C ALA A 167 -3.42 5.98 -16.65
N GLY A 168 -2.72 6.50 -15.66
CA GLY A 168 -2.74 6.00 -14.28
C GLY A 168 -2.52 7.11 -13.28
N LEU A 169 -2.32 6.71 -12.02
CA LEU A 169 -2.08 7.62 -10.90
C LEU A 169 -0.64 7.46 -10.39
N PRO A 170 -0.03 8.48 -9.79
CA PRO A 170 1.26 8.33 -9.11
C PRO A 170 1.23 7.23 -8.04
N ASN A 171 2.39 6.66 -7.73
CA ASN A 171 2.56 5.80 -6.55
C ASN A 171 2.32 6.60 -5.26
N GLY A 172 1.73 5.95 -4.25
CA GLY A 172 1.52 6.52 -2.93
C GLY A 172 0.11 7.08 -2.72
N ALA A 173 -0.02 8.04 -1.82
CA ALA A 173 -1.32 8.59 -1.43
C ALA A 173 -2.05 9.23 -2.61
N VAL A 174 -3.33 8.91 -2.74
CA VAL A 174 -4.24 9.49 -3.74
C VAL A 174 -5.52 9.97 -3.06
N ALA A 175 -6.17 10.98 -3.64
CA ALA A 175 -7.38 11.53 -3.07
C ALA A 175 -8.60 10.62 -3.32
N ILE A 176 -9.54 10.64 -2.38
CA ILE A 176 -10.89 10.10 -2.57
C ILE A 176 -11.79 11.30 -2.90
N ALA A 177 -12.43 11.28 -4.07
CA ALA A 177 -13.28 12.40 -4.48
C ALA A 177 -14.52 12.49 -3.58
N SER A 178 -14.94 13.69 -3.20
CA SER A 178 -16.16 13.90 -2.39
C SER A 178 -17.42 13.35 -3.09
N GLY A 179 -17.48 13.45 -4.42
CA GLY A 179 -18.53 12.88 -5.26
C GLY A 179 -18.32 11.42 -5.67
N ASP A 180 -17.35 10.71 -5.10
CA ASP A 180 -17.12 9.31 -5.45
C ASP A 180 -18.33 8.43 -5.04
N PRO A 181 -18.95 7.70 -5.99
CA PRO A 181 -20.16 6.93 -5.72
C PRO A 181 -19.94 5.70 -4.83
N LEU A 182 -18.71 5.21 -4.72
CA LEU A 182 -18.31 4.04 -3.93
C LEU A 182 -17.58 4.46 -2.65
N ARG A 183 -17.70 5.72 -2.21
CA ARG A 183 -17.17 6.15 -0.91
C ARG A 183 -18.04 5.63 0.23
N ILE A 184 -17.43 5.46 1.41
CA ILE A 184 -18.15 5.48 2.68
C ILE A 184 -18.26 6.95 3.10
N SER A 185 -19.48 7.44 3.37
CA SER A 185 -19.71 8.82 3.81
C SER A 185 -19.21 9.02 5.22
N THR A 186 -19.61 8.10 6.10
CA THR A 186 -19.34 8.15 7.54
C THR A 186 -19.10 6.72 8.02
N LEU A 187 -18.04 6.53 8.79
CA LEU A 187 -17.84 5.34 9.63
C LEU A 187 -17.46 5.84 11.01
N GLN A 188 -18.20 5.43 12.04
CA GLN A 188 -18.00 5.92 13.39
C GLN A 188 -18.06 4.79 14.41
N PHE A 189 -17.19 4.83 15.41
CA PHE A 189 -17.13 3.90 16.54
C PHE A 189 -17.43 4.66 17.84
N GLY A 190 -18.68 4.61 18.30
CA GLY A 190 -19.14 5.50 19.38
C GLY A 190 -19.00 6.96 18.96
N ASP A 191 -18.20 7.74 19.68
CA ASP A 191 -17.95 9.16 19.37
C ASP A 191 -16.75 9.37 18.41
N VAL A 192 -16.04 8.32 18.01
CA VAL A 192 -14.80 8.42 17.19
C VAL A 192 -15.11 8.17 15.72
N GLU A 193 -14.94 9.18 14.87
CA GLU A 193 -15.08 9.06 13.42
C GLU A 193 -13.79 8.51 12.77
N ALA A 194 -13.95 7.61 11.81
CA ALA A 194 -12.84 7.05 11.05
C ALA A 194 -12.35 8.05 9.99
N THR A 195 -11.02 8.10 9.81
CA THR A 195 -10.36 8.79 8.70
C THR A 195 -10.24 7.86 7.50
N PHE A 196 -10.60 8.34 6.30
CA PHE A 196 -10.48 7.58 5.07
C PHE A 196 -9.24 7.96 4.29
N THR A 197 -8.48 6.96 3.85
CA THR A 197 -7.31 7.15 2.99
C THR A 197 -7.34 6.20 1.80
N ALA A 198 -6.67 6.60 0.72
CA ALA A 198 -6.46 5.78 -0.46
C ALA A 198 -5.00 5.84 -0.89
N THR A 199 -4.43 4.69 -1.25
CA THR A 199 -3.06 4.57 -1.74
C THR A 199 -3.06 3.82 -3.04
N ASN A 200 -2.39 4.38 -4.04
CA ASN A 200 -2.15 3.72 -5.31
C ASN A 200 -0.79 3.05 -5.35
N ALA A 201 -0.75 1.83 -5.86
CA ALA A 201 0.44 1.28 -6.48
C ALA A 201 0.28 1.25 -8.00
N GLN A 202 1.32 1.73 -8.67
CA GLN A 202 1.33 2.00 -10.09
C GLN A 202 2.33 1.07 -10.78
N ASN A 203 1.83 0.24 -11.68
CA ASN A 203 2.68 -0.48 -12.61
C ASN A 203 3.27 0.51 -13.63
N PRO A 204 4.60 0.53 -13.83
CA PRO A 204 5.26 1.46 -14.74
C PRO A 204 5.00 1.20 -16.24
N LEU A 205 4.45 0.05 -16.61
CA LEU A 205 4.19 -0.37 -18.01
C LEU A 205 2.73 -0.14 -18.42
N MET A 206 2.16 1.02 -18.10
CA MET A 206 0.75 1.35 -18.36
C MET A 206 0.37 1.12 -19.84
N GLY A 207 -0.76 0.45 -20.08
CA GLY A 207 -1.23 0.12 -21.44
C GLY A 207 -0.51 -1.04 -22.13
N ASN A 208 0.59 -1.57 -21.57
CA ASN A 208 1.25 -2.76 -22.10
C ASN A 208 0.51 -4.02 -21.62
N THR A 209 -0.39 -4.54 -22.46
CA THR A 209 -1.20 -5.72 -22.16
C THR A 209 -0.42 -7.04 -22.21
N VAL A 210 0.81 -7.04 -22.75
CA VAL A 210 1.69 -8.23 -22.74
C VAL A 210 2.29 -8.42 -21.35
N SER A 211 2.71 -7.33 -20.70
CA SER A 211 3.28 -7.37 -19.35
C SER A 211 2.25 -7.28 -18.23
N ASN A 212 1.11 -6.61 -18.48
CA ASN A 212 0.02 -6.50 -17.51
C ASN A 212 -1.05 -7.56 -17.80
N THR A 213 -0.75 -8.83 -17.55
CA THR A 213 -1.67 -9.95 -17.81
C THR A 213 -3.00 -9.82 -17.08
N ASP A 214 -2.98 -9.17 -15.90
CA ASP A 214 -4.19 -8.91 -15.11
C ASP A 214 -4.99 -7.70 -15.62
N GLY A 215 -4.52 -7.06 -16.71
CA GLY A 215 -5.15 -5.89 -17.33
C GLY A 215 -5.12 -4.64 -16.47
N LYS A 216 -4.38 -4.62 -15.36
CA LYS A 216 -4.36 -3.53 -14.37
C LYS A 216 -2.95 -2.95 -14.21
N TRP A 217 -2.90 -1.64 -14.03
CA TRP A 217 -1.69 -0.91 -13.67
C TRP A 217 -1.92 0.10 -12.55
N THR A 218 -3.14 0.56 -12.33
CA THR A 218 -3.53 1.41 -11.20
C THR A 218 -4.26 0.55 -10.18
N PHE A 219 -3.66 0.40 -9.00
CA PHE A 219 -4.12 -0.44 -7.91
C PHE A 219 -4.34 0.43 -6.67
N VAL A 220 -5.56 0.91 -6.49
CA VAL A 220 -5.89 1.75 -5.34
C VAL A 220 -6.48 0.90 -4.22
N SER A 221 -5.87 1.00 -3.05
CA SER A 221 -6.34 0.39 -1.81
C SER A 221 -6.91 1.44 -0.88
N TYR A 222 -8.09 1.18 -0.34
CA TYR A 222 -8.83 2.10 0.51
C TYR A 222 -8.84 1.62 1.95
N LYS A 223 -8.65 2.54 2.88
CA LYS A 223 -8.62 2.27 4.31
C LYS A 223 -9.54 3.24 5.05
N ALA A 224 -10.13 2.77 6.13
CA ALA A 224 -10.84 3.55 7.13
C ALA A 224 -10.17 3.26 8.48
N THR A 225 -9.64 4.29 9.14
CA THR A 225 -8.88 4.13 10.38
C THR A 225 -9.44 5.03 11.49
N ALA A 226 -9.67 4.47 12.67
CA ALA A 226 -10.09 5.19 13.85
C ALA A 226 -9.12 4.91 15.00
N THR A 227 -8.69 5.94 15.72
CA THR A 227 -7.91 5.80 16.96
C THR A 227 -8.86 5.95 18.13
N MET A 228 -9.08 4.85 18.85
CA MET A 228 -10.06 4.76 19.93
C MET A 228 -9.56 5.47 21.19
N ASP A 229 -10.49 6.06 21.94
CA ASP A 229 -10.19 6.68 23.25
C ASP A 229 -10.03 5.65 24.39
N SER A 230 -10.57 4.44 24.19
CA SER A 230 -10.53 3.32 25.15
C SER A 230 -10.28 2.00 24.43
N VAL A 231 -9.68 1.04 25.13
CA VAL A 231 -9.46 -0.33 24.61
C VAL A 231 -10.81 -0.97 24.30
N ILE A 232 -10.96 -1.53 23.10
CA ILE A 232 -12.12 -2.30 22.68
C ILE A 232 -12.13 -3.63 23.44
N SER A 233 -13.16 -3.81 24.28
CA SER A 233 -13.28 -4.99 25.15
C SER A 233 -13.66 -6.28 24.40
N ASN A 234 -14.39 -6.18 23.29
CA ASN A 234 -14.76 -7.32 22.45
C ASN A 234 -14.60 -6.99 20.97
N ARG A 235 -13.52 -7.50 20.35
CA ARG A 235 -13.24 -7.27 18.93
C ARG A 235 -14.10 -8.09 17.98
N THR A 236 -14.82 -9.12 18.43
CA THR A 236 -15.73 -9.88 17.54
C THR A 236 -17.08 -9.18 17.34
N ALA A 237 -17.39 -8.19 18.18
CA ALA A 237 -18.65 -7.46 18.14
C ALA A 237 -18.44 -5.98 18.51
N VAL A 238 -17.86 -5.20 17.59
CA VAL A 238 -17.60 -3.77 17.76
C VAL A 238 -18.78 -2.95 17.22
N PRO A 239 -19.52 -2.19 18.05
CA PRO A 239 -20.58 -1.32 17.58
C PRO A 239 -20.03 -0.21 16.69
N ALA A 240 -20.70 0.05 15.56
CA ALA A 240 -20.34 1.13 14.66
C ALA A 240 -21.59 1.73 13.98
N TYR A 241 -21.45 2.96 13.48
CA TYR A 241 -22.41 3.59 12.58
C TYR A 241 -21.78 3.71 11.20
N ILE A 242 -22.53 3.35 10.15
CA ILE A 242 -22.08 3.43 8.75
C ILE A 242 -23.11 4.22 7.95
N GLU A 243 -22.62 5.14 7.12
CA GLU A 243 -23.41 5.86 6.12
C GLU A 243 -22.76 5.74 4.74
N VAL A 244 -23.56 5.47 3.71
CA VAL A 244 -23.15 5.47 2.30
C VAL A 244 -24.05 6.30 1.40
N PRO A 245 -23.55 6.77 0.25
CA PRO A 245 -24.36 7.48 -0.75
C PRO A 245 -25.59 6.68 -1.20
N THR A 246 -26.64 7.40 -1.62
CA THR A 246 -27.86 6.80 -2.16
C THR A 246 -27.57 5.87 -3.35
N GLY A 247 -28.21 4.70 -3.35
CA GLY A 247 -28.05 3.68 -4.38
C GLY A 247 -26.78 2.84 -4.26
N THR A 248 -26.05 2.97 -3.15
CA THR A 248 -24.86 2.20 -2.80
C THR A 248 -25.16 1.31 -1.59
N THR A 249 -24.52 0.15 -1.50
CA THR A 249 -24.61 -0.75 -0.34
C THR A 249 -23.23 -1.03 0.26
N VAL A 250 -23.18 -1.38 1.55
CA VAL A 250 -22.00 -1.91 2.22
C VAL A 250 -22.29 -3.32 2.74
N SER A 251 -21.40 -4.28 2.49
CA SER A 251 -21.58 -5.66 2.93
C SER A 251 -20.27 -6.44 3.04
N GLY A 252 -20.35 -7.65 3.61
CA GLY A 252 -19.27 -8.63 3.65
C GLY A 252 -18.14 -8.31 4.63
N GLY A 253 -17.17 -9.24 4.70
CA GLY A 253 -16.02 -9.14 5.60
C GLY A 253 -16.45 -8.97 7.06
N CYS A 254 -16.05 -7.87 7.70
CA CYS A 254 -16.36 -7.61 9.11
C CYS A 254 -17.87 -7.34 9.38
N LEU A 255 -18.70 -7.14 8.35
CA LEU A 255 -20.16 -7.08 8.48
C LEU A 255 -20.87 -8.45 8.46
N GLY A 256 -20.15 -9.52 8.11
CA GLY A 256 -20.75 -10.84 7.91
C GLY A 256 -21.84 -10.81 6.82
N GLU A 257 -23.02 -11.34 7.15
CA GLU A 257 -24.20 -11.37 6.26
C GLU A 257 -24.96 -10.03 6.22
N THR A 258 -24.61 -9.07 7.08
CA THR A 258 -25.28 -7.77 7.15
C THR A 258 -25.00 -6.95 5.89
N THR A 259 -26.06 -6.34 5.34
CA THR A 259 -25.97 -5.38 4.23
C THR A 259 -26.63 -4.07 4.64
N VAL A 260 -25.90 -2.96 4.47
CA VAL A 260 -26.36 -1.61 4.80
C VAL A 260 -26.64 -0.85 3.50
N SER A 261 -27.75 -0.10 3.48
CA SER A 261 -28.08 0.88 2.44
C SER A 261 -28.49 2.20 3.10
N GLY A 262 -27.88 3.32 2.71
CA GLY A 262 -28.06 4.58 3.41
C GLY A 262 -27.28 4.60 4.73
N GLU A 263 -27.97 4.78 5.84
CA GLU A 263 -27.38 4.82 7.19
C GLU A 263 -27.87 3.68 8.07
N ALA A 264 -26.98 3.12 8.90
CA ALA A 264 -27.35 2.12 9.89
C ALA A 264 -26.34 2.03 11.05
N GLU A 265 -26.85 1.68 12.23
CA GLU A 265 -26.04 1.09 13.30
C GLU A 265 -25.78 -0.39 12.99
N VAL A 266 -24.54 -0.82 13.16
CA VAL A 266 -24.05 -2.16 12.84
C VAL A 266 -23.12 -2.68 13.92
N THR A 267 -22.83 -3.97 13.86
CA THR A 267 -21.78 -4.61 14.65
C THR A 267 -20.73 -5.18 13.71
N LEU A 268 -19.47 -4.80 13.91
CA LEU A 268 -18.33 -5.22 13.10
C LEU A 268 -17.48 -6.24 13.84
N ASN A 269 -17.13 -7.33 13.16
CA ASN A 269 -16.09 -8.25 13.61
C ASN A 269 -14.71 -7.75 13.18
N LEU A 270 -13.98 -7.14 14.11
CA LEU A 270 -12.61 -6.62 13.92
C LEU A 270 -11.55 -7.52 14.58
N SER A 271 -11.84 -8.79 14.85
CA SER A 271 -10.87 -9.73 15.42
C SER A 271 -9.85 -10.25 14.39
N ASP A 272 -10.18 -10.15 13.10
CA ASP A 272 -9.31 -10.59 12.02
C ASP A 272 -8.12 -9.64 11.83
N GLY A 273 -7.03 -10.12 11.22
CA GLY A 273 -5.84 -9.31 10.95
C GLY A 273 -6.03 -8.27 9.83
N THR A 274 -7.01 -8.47 8.95
CA THR A 274 -7.28 -7.60 7.79
C THR A 274 -8.79 -7.37 7.58
N PRO A 275 -9.51 -6.87 8.60
CA PRO A 275 -10.95 -6.61 8.51
C PRO A 275 -11.27 -5.66 7.35
N PHE A 276 -12.33 -5.97 6.62
CA PHE A 276 -12.75 -5.19 5.46
C PHE A 276 -14.26 -5.17 5.30
N VAL A 277 -14.75 -4.19 4.55
CA VAL A 277 -16.10 -4.16 3.99
C VAL A 277 -16.03 -3.92 2.48
N ASN A 278 -17.05 -4.35 1.76
CA ASN A 278 -17.22 -4.04 0.34
C ASN A 278 -18.31 -2.99 0.17
N VAL A 279 -18.02 -1.95 -0.59
CA VAL A 279 -18.97 -0.93 -1.02
C VAL A 279 -19.34 -1.19 -2.47
N THR A 280 -20.62 -1.35 -2.78
CA THR A 280 -21.11 -1.75 -4.11
C THR A 280 -22.13 -0.76 -4.65
N LYS A 281 -21.97 -0.38 -5.93
CA LYS A 281 -22.94 0.39 -6.70
C LYS A 281 -23.09 -0.20 -8.10
N GLY A 282 -24.27 -0.70 -8.42
CA GLY A 282 -24.49 -1.43 -9.67
C GLY A 282 -23.58 -2.66 -9.73
N SER A 283 -22.75 -2.76 -10.78
CA SER A 283 -21.78 -3.84 -10.96
C SER A 283 -20.40 -3.55 -10.39
N GLU A 284 -20.17 -2.36 -9.84
CA GLU A 284 -18.87 -1.97 -9.30
C GLU A 284 -18.79 -2.21 -7.80
N THR A 285 -17.67 -2.78 -7.35
CA THR A 285 -17.39 -3.04 -5.93
C THR A 285 -16.01 -2.52 -5.56
N ARG A 286 -15.92 -1.83 -4.42
CA ARG A 286 -14.67 -1.36 -3.82
C ARG A 286 -14.51 -1.90 -2.41
N LYS A 287 -13.33 -2.41 -2.10
CA LYS A 287 -12.98 -2.90 -0.76
C LYS A 287 -12.38 -1.79 0.08
N TYR A 288 -12.87 -1.61 1.30
CA TYR A 288 -12.28 -0.77 2.34
C TYR A 288 -11.79 -1.64 3.48
N PHE A 289 -10.52 -1.52 3.85
CA PHE A 289 -10.00 -2.11 5.08
C PHE A 289 -10.34 -1.22 6.27
N VAL A 290 -10.78 -1.82 7.38
CA VAL A 290 -11.38 -1.09 8.51
C VAL A 290 -10.62 -1.34 9.80
N PHE A 291 -9.93 -0.34 10.32
CA PHE A 291 -9.12 -0.49 11.54
C PHE A 291 -9.61 0.43 12.64
N ALA A 292 -9.96 -0.15 13.80
CA ALA A 292 -10.17 0.56 15.05
C ALA A 292 -9.02 0.23 16.00
N THR A 293 -8.11 1.18 16.16
CA THR A 293 -6.84 1.06 16.88
C THR A 293 -7.04 1.45 18.34
N ASP A 294 -6.71 0.56 19.27
CA ASP A 294 -6.85 0.82 20.70
C ASP A 294 -5.88 1.93 21.16
N PRO A 295 -6.21 2.68 22.22
CA PRO A 295 -5.27 3.63 22.79
C PRO A 295 -4.02 2.90 23.29
N GLY A 296 -2.86 3.47 23.00
CA GLY A 296 -1.59 2.83 23.33
C GLY A 296 -1.23 1.66 22.42
N THR A 297 -1.86 1.52 21.25
CA THR A 297 -1.40 0.63 20.18
C THR A 297 -0.88 1.47 19.01
N PHE A 298 0.05 0.93 18.23
CA PHE A 298 0.60 1.57 17.05
C PHE A 298 0.92 0.53 15.97
N THR A 299 1.18 1.00 14.75
CA THR A 299 1.53 0.11 13.64
C THR A 299 3.04 0.04 13.45
N VAL A 300 3.51 -1.17 13.15
CA VAL A 300 4.87 -1.48 12.68
C VAL A 300 4.77 -2.26 11.37
N LYS A 301 5.84 -2.35 10.60
CA LYS A 301 6.01 -3.41 9.60
C LYS A 301 6.82 -4.53 10.22
N TYR A 302 6.35 -5.75 10.04
CA TYR A 302 6.93 -6.92 10.68
C TYR A 302 6.86 -8.14 9.78
N GLY A 303 7.89 -8.99 9.81
CA GLY A 303 7.86 -10.22 9.04
C GLY A 303 9.03 -11.17 9.27
N ILE A 304 9.04 -12.22 8.46
CA ILE A 304 10.12 -13.21 8.36
C ILE A 304 10.50 -13.37 6.89
N ASP A 305 11.79 -13.29 6.58
CA ASP A 305 12.33 -13.48 5.23
C ASP A 305 13.24 -14.71 5.16
N PHE A 306 13.09 -15.48 4.08
CA PHE A 306 13.80 -16.73 3.84
C PHE A 306 14.69 -16.68 2.59
N THR A 307 14.91 -15.50 2.00
CA THR A 307 15.64 -15.33 0.75
C THR A 307 17.08 -15.86 0.87
N GLU A 308 17.78 -15.54 1.96
CA GLU A 308 19.15 -16.04 2.20
C GLU A 308 19.15 -17.56 2.35
N ALA A 309 18.26 -18.09 3.19
CA ALA A 309 18.08 -19.52 3.41
C ALA A 309 17.86 -20.30 2.10
N MET A 310 16.95 -19.81 1.25
CA MET A 310 16.57 -20.46 0.00
C MET A 310 17.66 -20.39 -1.09
N ALA A 311 18.62 -19.48 -0.95
CA ALA A 311 19.77 -19.35 -1.85
C ALA A 311 20.97 -20.22 -1.44
N ASP A 312 20.98 -20.74 -0.21
CA ASP A 312 22.10 -21.51 0.32
C ASP A 312 22.10 -22.98 -0.13
N SER A 313 23.28 -23.59 -0.20
CA SER A 313 23.42 -24.98 -0.64
C SER A 313 22.87 -26.03 0.36
N HIS A 314 22.70 -25.68 1.64
CA HIS A 314 22.07 -26.53 2.64
C HIS A 314 20.53 -26.54 2.55
N TYR A 315 19.92 -25.70 1.70
CA TYR A 315 18.49 -25.69 1.43
C TYR A 315 18.04 -26.91 0.62
N THR A 316 18.07 -28.06 1.27
CA THR A 316 17.73 -29.36 0.69
C THR A 316 17.12 -30.27 1.75
N GLY A 317 16.50 -31.39 1.32
CA GLY A 317 15.96 -32.41 2.21
C GLY A 317 15.02 -31.86 3.30
N THR A 318 15.29 -32.22 4.55
CA THR A 318 14.48 -31.81 5.72
C THR A 318 14.57 -30.32 6.01
N VAL A 319 15.73 -29.68 5.75
CA VAL A 319 15.93 -28.23 5.91
C VAL A 319 15.02 -27.48 4.97
N LYS A 320 14.96 -27.90 3.70
CA LYS A 320 14.05 -27.31 2.71
C LYS A 320 12.60 -27.38 3.16
N THR A 321 12.14 -28.57 3.59
CA THR A 321 10.77 -28.76 4.06
C THR A 321 10.41 -27.84 5.22
N ALA A 322 11.33 -27.69 6.19
CA ALA A 322 11.08 -26.85 7.36
C ALA A 322 11.06 -25.35 7.01
N VAL A 323 11.95 -24.88 6.13
CA VAL A 323 11.95 -23.49 5.61
C VAL A 323 10.69 -23.20 4.79
N ASP A 324 10.27 -24.09 3.89
CA ASP A 324 9.04 -23.92 3.09
C ASP A 324 7.79 -23.84 3.98
N THR A 325 7.76 -24.68 5.02
CA THR A 325 6.67 -24.69 6.01
C THR A 325 6.60 -23.35 6.72
N LEU A 326 7.73 -22.87 7.25
CA LEU A 326 7.79 -21.58 7.93
C LEU A 326 7.45 -20.42 7.01
N ASN A 327 7.92 -20.42 5.76
CA ASN A 327 7.59 -19.37 4.80
C ASN A 327 6.07 -19.32 4.53
N THR A 328 5.44 -20.49 4.39
CA THR A 328 3.98 -20.59 4.20
C THR A 328 3.21 -20.10 5.42
N GLN A 329 3.61 -20.53 6.62
CA GLN A 329 2.98 -20.11 7.88
C GLN A 329 3.19 -18.63 8.16
N ALA A 330 4.39 -18.09 7.89
CA ALA A 330 4.67 -16.67 8.05
C ALA A 330 3.77 -15.86 7.11
N LYS A 331 3.68 -16.25 5.84
CA LYS A 331 2.76 -15.63 4.88
C LYS A 331 1.32 -15.59 5.41
N GLU A 332 0.82 -16.73 5.89
CA GLU A 332 -0.52 -16.81 6.47
C GLU A 332 -0.68 -15.92 7.73
N PHE A 333 0.30 -15.94 8.64
CA PHE A 333 0.28 -15.14 9.88
C PHE A 333 0.29 -13.64 9.64
N PHE A 334 1.11 -13.21 8.69
CA PHE A 334 1.24 -11.80 8.29
C PHE A 334 0.20 -11.39 7.24
N GLY A 335 -0.71 -12.30 6.85
CA GLY A 335 -1.80 -12.00 5.92
C GLY A 335 -1.34 -11.72 4.49
N ILE A 336 -0.20 -12.28 4.09
CA ILE A 336 0.44 -12.09 2.78
C ILE A 336 0.18 -13.33 1.92
N THR A 337 -0.38 -13.14 0.72
CA THR A 337 -0.57 -14.24 -0.24
C THR A 337 0.60 -14.38 -1.21
N ASP A 338 1.24 -13.27 -1.59
CA ASP A 338 2.30 -13.21 -2.60
C ASP A 338 3.46 -12.32 -2.12
N GLY A 339 4.71 -12.71 -2.42
CA GLY A 339 5.91 -11.99 -1.98
C GLY A 339 6.50 -12.50 -0.66
N HIS A 340 7.22 -11.63 0.05
CA HIS A 340 7.86 -11.92 1.34
C HIS A 340 6.83 -11.91 2.47
N ALA A 341 7.02 -12.73 3.51
CA ALA A 341 6.14 -12.74 4.66
C ALA A 341 6.39 -11.54 5.59
N TYR A 342 6.23 -10.33 5.06
CA TYR A 342 6.52 -9.04 5.68
C TYR A 342 5.40 -8.04 5.37
N GLY A 343 4.81 -7.44 6.41
CA GLY A 343 3.66 -6.57 6.27
C GLY A 343 3.32 -5.77 7.52
N GLU A 344 2.28 -4.95 7.44
CA GLU A 344 1.84 -4.10 8.54
C GLU A 344 1.20 -4.92 9.67
N ARG A 345 1.50 -4.56 10.93
CA ARG A 345 0.87 -5.11 12.13
C ARG A 345 0.57 -4.03 13.15
N VAL A 346 -0.58 -4.14 13.80
CA VAL A 346 -0.90 -3.36 15.01
C VAL A 346 -0.33 -4.08 16.23
N VAL A 347 0.40 -3.34 17.06
CA VAL A 347 1.09 -3.82 18.25
C VAL A 347 0.73 -2.96 19.45
N ASN A 348 0.82 -3.54 20.64
CA ASN A 348 0.58 -2.79 21.88
C ASN A 348 1.85 -2.05 22.30
N SER A 349 1.68 -0.89 22.93
CA SER A 349 2.79 -0.16 23.53
C SER A 349 3.43 -0.98 24.63
N GLY A 350 4.76 -1.07 24.58
CA GLY A 350 5.55 -1.94 25.45
C GLY A 350 5.83 -3.30 24.84
N GLU A 351 5.16 -3.70 23.75
CA GLU A 351 5.55 -4.92 23.03
C GLU A 351 6.91 -4.75 22.38
N THR A 352 7.65 -5.84 22.41
CA THR A 352 9.01 -5.96 21.90
C THR A 352 9.00 -6.69 20.56
N VAL A 353 10.15 -6.66 19.88
CA VAL A 353 10.35 -7.49 18.68
C VAL A 353 10.02 -8.96 19.01
N MET A 354 10.53 -9.51 20.11
CA MET A 354 10.27 -10.92 20.43
C MET A 354 8.78 -11.23 20.68
N ASP A 355 8.01 -10.30 21.25
CA ASP A 355 6.60 -10.56 21.56
C ASP A 355 5.77 -10.91 20.31
N ILE A 356 6.12 -10.34 19.16
CA ILE A 356 5.46 -10.67 17.89
C ILE A 356 5.88 -12.07 17.42
N MET A 357 7.17 -12.41 17.52
CA MET A 357 7.67 -13.74 17.18
C MET A 357 7.07 -14.82 18.10
N HIS A 358 6.90 -14.52 19.39
CA HIS A 358 6.23 -15.40 20.34
C HIS A 358 4.77 -15.65 19.94
N LYS A 359 4.02 -14.62 19.51
CA LYS A 359 2.66 -14.80 18.98
C LYS A 359 2.62 -15.70 17.74
N PHE A 360 3.60 -15.57 16.85
CA PHE A 360 3.75 -16.48 15.71
C PHE A 360 3.98 -17.92 16.19
N ALA A 361 4.92 -18.11 17.12
CA ALA A 361 5.24 -19.42 17.69
C ALA A 361 4.04 -20.05 18.39
N VAL A 362 3.26 -19.30 19.15
CA VAL A 362 2.02 -19.78 19.78
C VAL A 362 1.01 -20.26 18.73
N LYS A 363 0.81 -19.51 17.64
CA LYS A 363 -0.14 -19.90 16.58
C LYS A 363 0.23 -21.23 15.93
N TYR A 364 1.51 -21.47 15.68
CA TYR A 364 2.01 -22.66 14.97
C TYR A 364 2.65 -23.72 15.87
N SER A 365 2.43 -23.63 17.19
CA SER A 365 2.90 -24.60 18.19
C SER A 365 4.42 -24.73 18.31
N TYR A 366 5.16 -23.64 18.14
CA TYR A 366 6.61 -23.54 18.36
C TYR A 366 6.99 -22.90 19.70
N THR A 367 6.07 -22.81 20.66
CA THR A 367 6.25 -22.09 21.94
C THR A 367 7.47 -22.56 22.75
N SER A 368 7.88 -23.83 22.65
CA SER A 368 9.09 -24.33 23.31
C SER A 368 10.39 -23.78 22.70
N GLU A 369 10.36 -23.40 21.44
CA GLU A 369 11.50 -22.82 20.70
C GLU A 369 11.54 -21.29 20.84
N VAL A 370 10.37 -20.66 21.02
CA VAL A 370 10.23 -19.23 21.30
C VAL A 370 9.39 -18.99 22.57
N PRO A 371 9.97 -19.19 23.78
CA PRO A 371 9.27 -18.90 25.02
C PRO A 371 8.95 -17.41 25.20
N GLU A 372 7.97 -17.10 26.04
CA GLU A 372 7.64 -15.71 26.39
C GLU A 372 8.87 -15.01 26.99
N GLY A 373 9.17 -13.81 26.50
CA GLY A 373 10.31 -13.01 26.97
C GLY A 373 11.70 -13.55 26.59
N CYS A 374 11.82 -14.52 25.67
CA CYS A 374 13.13 -15.02 25.27
C CYS A 374 13.95 -13.95 24.52
N THR A 375 15.21 -13.75 24.90
CA THR A 375 16.04 -12.70 24.27
C THR A 375 16.56 -13.12 22.88
N TYR A 376 16.73 -14.43 22.67
CA TYR A 376 17.30 -15.02 21.47
C TYR A 376 16.51 -16.27 21.07
N MET A 377 16.22 -16.39 19.77
CA MET A 377 15.54 -17.53 19.18
C MET A 377 16.60 -18.49 18.62
N ALA A 378 16.92 -19.55 19.37
CA ALA A 378 17.94 -20.50 18.96
C ALA A 378 17.50 -21.36 17.77
N THR A 379 16.23 -21.78 17.78
CA THR A 379 15.61 -22.54 16.69
C THR A 379 14.20 -22.04 16.44
N LEU A 380 13.68 -22.34 15.24
CA LEU A 380 12.28 -22.21 14.88
C LEU A 380 11.95 -23.32 13.87
N ASN A 381 10.98 -24.17 14.17
CA ASN A 381 10.67 -25.38 13.40
C ASN A 381 11.91 -26.27 13.19
N GLY A 382 12.77 -26.34 14.20
CA GLY A 382 14.03 -27.10 14.17
C GLY A 382 15.14 -26.49 13.28
N ILE A 383 14.90 -25.35 12.63
CA ILE A 383 15.92 -24.58 11.90
C ILE A 383 16.56 -23.59 12.86
N GLY A 384 17.87 -23.53 12.92
CA GLY A 384 18.57 -22.64 13.84
C GLY A 384 20.08 -22.64 13.66
N GLU A 385 20.80 -22.45 14.76
CA GLU A 385 22.26 -22.46 14.76
C GLU A 385 22.80 -23.72 14.08
N PHE A 386 23.83 -23.56 13.24
CA PHE A 386 24.50 -24.63 12.48
C PHE A 386 23.70 -25.27 11.34
N THR A 387 22.44 -24.89 11.12
CA THR A 387 21.60 -25.51 10.07
C THR A 387 22.12 -25.22 8.66
N PHE A 388 22.69 -24.04 8.45
CA PHE A 388 23.28 -23.61 7.17
C PHE A 388 24.82 -23.50 7.26
N GLY A 389 25.42 -24.18 8.23
CA GLY A 389 26.86 -24.15 8.48
C GLY A 389 27.24 -23.37 9.75
N GLN A 390 28.54 -23.34 10.07
CA GLN A 390 29.05 -22.92 11.37
C GLN A 390 28.81 -21.45 11.77
N TYR A 391 28.34 -20.63 10.83
CA TYR A 391 28.06 -19.21 11.01
C TYR A 391 26.59 -18.87 10.75
N SER A 392 25.69 -19.83 10.96
CA SER A 392 24.26 -19.66 10.74
C SER A 392 23.47 -19.50 12.02
N GLY A 393 22.30 -18.88 11.92
CA GLY A 393 21.30 -18.77 12.99
C GLY A 393 20.39 -17.55 12.83
N TRP A 394 19.46 -17.38 13.77
CA TRP A 394 18.37 -16.41 13.62
C TRP A 394 18.78 -15.00 14.01
N MET A 395 18.38 -14.05 13.18
CA MET A 395 18.64 -12.63 13.33
C MET A 395 17.40 -11.82 13.03
N TYR A 396 17.42 -10.55 13.42
CA TYR A 396 16.46 -9.57 12.92
C TYR A 396 17.15 -8.27 12.53
N THR A 397 16.54 -7.54 11.61
CA THR A 397 16.94 -6.19 11.20
C THR A 397 15.81 -5.21 11.47
N ASP A 398 16.15 -3.93 11.71
CA ASP A 398 15.21 -2.82 11.90
C ASP A 398 15.16 -1.84 10.71
N GLY A 399 15.65 -2.28 9.55
CA GLY A 399 15.57 -1.54 8.29
C GLY A 399 15.71 -2.46 7.07
N PRO A 400 14.83 -3.46 6.91
CA PRO A 400 14.95 -4.41 5.82
C PRO A 400 14.73 -3.73 4.47
N THR A 401 15.50 -4.14 3.48
CA THR A 401 15.44 -3.63 2.11
C THR A 401 15.36 -4.76 1.11
N TRP A 402 14.57 -4.56 0.06
CA TRP A 402 14.42 -5.51 -1.04
C TRP A 402 14.75 -4.83 -2.36
N VAL A 403 15.53 -5.51 -3.20
CA VAL A 403 15.91 -5.05 -4.53
C VAL A 403 15.42 -6.08 -5.53
N ASN A 404 14.56 -5.65 -6.45
CA ASN A 404 13.94 -6.52 -7.46
C ASN A 404 13.20 -7.75 -6.87
N GLY A 405 12.55 -7.58 -5.71
CA GLY A 405 11.77 -8.66 -5.09
C GLY A 405 12.61 -9.75 -4.40
N ALA A 406 13.88 -9.48 -4.15
CA ALA A 406 14.74 -10.30 -3.30
C ALA A 406 15.28 -9.45 -2.15
N ALA A 407 15.43 -10.04 -0.96
CA ALA A 407 16.05 -9.37 0.18
C ALA A 407 17.48 -8.97 -0.17
N ASP A 408 17.84 -7.71 0.03
CA ASP A 408 19.21 -7.24 -0.04
C ASP A 408 19.88 -7.47 1.32
N TYR A 409 19.86 -8.73 1.76
CA TYR A 409 20.20 -9.13 3.13
C TYR A 409 21.63 -8.75 3.51
N THR A 410 22.55 -8.64 2.55
CA THR A 410 23.92 -8.14 2.79
C THR A 410 24.02 -6.69 3.27
N LYS A 411 22.91 -5.94 3.24
CA LYS A 411 22.81 -4.57 3.79
C LYS A 411 21.97 -4.49 5.05
N TRP A 412 21.41 -5.61 5.50
CA TRP A 412 20.52 -5.64 6.64
C TRP A 412 21.33 -5.55 7.91
N ASN A 413 21.30 -4.38 8.53
CA ASN A 413 21.95 -4.17 9.81
C ASN A 413 21.23 -4.95 10.89
N THR A 414 21.97 -5.67 11.72
CA THR A 414 21.40 -6.34 12.90
C THR A 414 21.63 -5.46 14.12
N PRO A 415 20.57 -4.98 14.79
CA PRO A 415 20.71 -4.22 16.02
C PRO A 415 21.45 -5.02 17.10
N ALA A 416 22.40 -4.38 17.81
CA ALA A 416 23.05 -4.95 18.99
C ALA A 416 22.13 -5.02 20.24
N VAL A 417 20.86 -5.34 20.04
CA VAL A 417 19.82 -5.43 21.07
C VAL A 417 19.11 -6.76 20.91
N GLY A 418 18.94 -7.53 21.97
CA GLY A 418 18.16 -8.77 21.92
C GLY A 418 16.68 -8.50 21.64
N GLY A 419 15.98 -9.44 20.99
CA GLY A 419 14.59 -9.23 20.54
C GLY A 419 13.62 -8.87 21.67
N ALA A 420 13.83 -9.41 22.88
CA ALA A 420 13.01 -9.09 24.06
C ALA A 420 13.36 -7.74 24.72
N SER A 421 14.47 -7.11 24.32
CA SER A 421 14.89 -5.80 24.85
C SER A 421 14.62 -4.66 23.87
N TYR A 422 14.29 -4.98 22.62
CA TYR A 422 13.91 -3.99 21.60
C TYR A 422 12.40 -3.73 21.72
N THR A 423 12.02 -2.73 22.52
CA THR A 423 10.63 -2.24 22.58
C THR A 423 10.28 -1.54 21.29
N LEU A 424 9.19 -1.98 20.65
CA LEU A 424 8.73 -1.42 19.40
C LEU A 424 8.24 0.01 19.58
N SER A 425 8.35 0.77 18.51
CA SER A 425 7.86 2.14 18.35
C SER A 425 7.06 2.28 17.05
N ALA A 426 6.24 3.33 16.99
CA ALA A 426 5.40 3.58 15.83
C ALA A 426 6.24 3.78 14.57
N GLY A 427 5.97 2.98 13.53
CA GLY A 427 6.66 3.04 12.25
C GLY A 427 7.91 2.17 12.16
N ASP A 428 8.25 1.39 13.18
CA ASP A 428 9.37 0.44 13.11
C ASP A 428 9.18 -0.55 11.96
N GLU A 429 10.29 -0.95 11.35
CA GLU A 429 10.36 -1.85 10.20
C GLU A 429 11.23 -3.06 10.54
N ILE A 430 10.63 -4.15 11.01
CA ILE A 430 11.36 -5.28 11.59
C ILE A 430 11.24 -6.55 10.74
N CYS A 431 12.35 -7.15 10.33
CA CYS A 431 12.32 -8.44 9.64
C CYS A 431 13.26 -9.44 10.31
N TRP A 432 12.71 -10.61 10.68
CA TRP A 432 13.51 -11.76 11.07
C TRP A 432 13.99 -12.53 9.86
N PHE A 433 15.17 -13.12 9.95
CA PHE A 433 15.70 -13.99 8.92
C PHE A 433 16.63 -15.03 9.55
N ILE A 434 16.73 -16.19 8.92
CA ILE A 434 17.79 -17.14 9.23
C ILE A 434 19.01 -16.76 8.39
N CYS A 435 20.04 -16.28 9.07
CA CYS A 435 21.33 -15.99 8.47
C CYS A 435 22.06 -17.30 8.18
N CYS A 436 22.65 -17.42 6.99
CA CYS A 436 23.49 -18.56 6.61
C CYS A 436 24.97 -18.30 6.92
N ASN A 437 25.39 -17.03 6.92
CA ASN A 437 26.74 -16.63 7.29
C ASN A 437 26.81 -15.24 7.95
N TYR A 438 26.97 -15.15 9.26
CA TYR A 438 27.06 -13.88 10.00
C TYR A 438 28.14 -12.89 9.50
N MET A 439 29.16 -13.35 8.78
CA MET A 439 30.28 -12.51 8.35
C MET A 439 29.95 -11.56 7.19
N HIS A 440 28.87 -11.79 6.44
CA HIS A 440 28.47 -10.90 5.34
C HIS A 440 27.34 -9.92 5.70
N HIS A 441 26.92 -9.92 6.96
CA HIS A 441 25.93 -8.99 7.50
C HIS A 441 26.63 -7.82 8.21
N PRO A 442 26.20 -6.58 7.99
CA PRO A 442 26.70 -5.45 8.75
C PRO A 442 26.20 -5.54 10.20
N TRP A 443 27.13 -5.30 11.13
CA TRP A 443 26.87 -5.19 12.56
C TRP A 443 26.94 -3.72 12.95
N GLY A 444 25.91 -3.21 13.62
CA GLY A 444 25.75 -1.78 13.91
C GLY A 444 25.36 -1.51 15.35
#